data_AF-A0A740TTH6-F1
#
_entry.id   AF-A0A740TTH6-F1
#
_cell.length_a   1.000
_cell.length_b   1.000
_cell.length_c   1.000
_cell.angle_alpha   90.00
_cell.angle_beta   90.00
_cell.angle_gamma   90.00
#
_symmetry.space_group_name_H-M   'P 1'
#
loop_
_entity.id
_entity.type
_entity.pdbx_description
1 polymer ?
#
loop_
_entity_poly.entity_id
_entity_poly.type
_entity_poly.pdbx_seq_one_letter_code
_entity_poly.pdbx_strand_id
1 'polypeptide(L)' 'MDVTHIVERINDLFNITNREIFLSESGITYNADNKVKKLGYCVNLTLETIEEARIRGVDMMVT' A
#
# COMPACT_ATOMS: atom_id res chain seq x y z
N MET A 1 7.29 -0.54 -10.53
CA MET A 1 7.66 -1.72 -9.73
C MET A 1 6.46 -2.63 -9.60
N ASP A 2 6.71 -3.91 -9.33
CA ASP A 2 5.65 -4.84 -8.93
C ASP A 2 5.22 -4.51 -7.49
N VAL A 3 3.92 -4.69 -7.18
CA VAL A 3 3.38 -4.41 -5.84
C VAL A 3 4.07 -5.28 -4.77
N THR A 4 4.36 -6.55 -5.08
CA THR A 4 5.02 -7.47 -4.14
C THR A 4 6.39 -6.95 -3.70
N HIS A 5 7.22 -6.50 -4.64
CA HIS A 5 8.52 -5.89 -4.35
C HIS A 5 8.44 -4.61 -3.51
N ILE A 6 7.37 -3.81 -3.69
CA ILE A 6 7.16 -2.60 -2.88
C ILE A 6 6.83 -3.00 -1.44
N VAL A 7 5.92 -3.95 -1.27
CA VAL A 7 5.48 -4.43 0.05
C VAL A 7 6.63 -5.09 0.80
N GLU A 8 7.44 -5.93 0.15
CA GLU A 8 8.65 -6.51 0.75
C GLU A 8 9.59 -5.41 1.28
N ARG A 9 9.87 -4.39 0.46
CA ARG A 9 10.70 -3.25 0.88
C ARG A 9 10.12 -2.46 2.03
N ILE A 10 8.80 -2.26 2.06
CA ILE A 10 8.13 -1.57 3.18
C ILE A 10 8.26 -2.41 4.44
N ASN A 11 8.00 -3.71 4.36
CA ASN A 11 8.08 -4.63 5.50
C ASN A 11 9.48 -4.68 6.10
N ASP A 12 10.52 -4.64 5.26
CA ASP A 12 11.93 -4.63 5.70
C ASP A 12 12.31 -3.38 6.53
N LEU A 13 11.52 -2.30 6.46
CA LEU A 13 11.75 -1.09 7.26
C LEU A 13 11.30 -1.25 8.72
N PHE A 14 10.51 -2.27 9.04
CA PHE A 14 9.90 -2.44 10.35
C PHE A 14 10.41 -3.70 11.05
N ASN A 15 10.80 -3.55 12.32
CA ASN A 15 11.11 -4.70 13.16
C ASN A 15 9.80 -5.28 13.73
N ILE A 16 9.29 -6.34 13.11
CA ILE A 16 8.00 -6.95 13.47
C ILE A 16 8.17 -7.75 14.77
N THR A 17 7.58 -7.26 15.86
CA THR A 17 7.64 -7.90 17.19
C THR A 17 6.57 -8.98 17.38
N ASN A 18 5.41 -8.83 16.73
CA ASN A 18 4.36 -9.84 16.69
C ASN A 18 3.94 -10.10 15.24
N ARG A 19 4.42 -11.21 14.70
CA ARG A 19 4.20 -11.58 13.29
C ARG A 19 2.74 -11.92 12.98
N GLU A 20 2.01 -12.50 13.92
CA GLU A 20 0.62 -12.91 13.71
C GLU A 20 -0.29 -11.70 13.52
N ILE A 21 -0.20 -10.73 14.45
CA ILE A 21 -0.96 -9.48 14.36
C ILE A 21 -0.60 -8.72 13.08
N PHE A 22 0.70 -8.57 12.80
CA PHE A 22 1.17 -7.89 11.60
C PHE A 22 0.60 -8.50 10.32
N LEU A 23 0.67 -9.84 10.16
CA LEU A 23 0.15 -10.50 8.97
C LEU A 23 -1.38 -10.46 8.86
N SER A 24 -2.10 -10.28 9.97
CA SER A 24 -3.56 -10.13 9.96
C SER A 24 -4.03 -8.72 9.61
N GLU A 25 -3.23 -7.70 9.89
CA GLU A 25 -3.61 -6.28 9.74
C GLU A 25 -2.90 -5.58 8.58
N SER A 26 -1.83 -6.18 8.04
CA SER A 26 -1.03 -5.59 6.96
C SER A 26 -0.89 -6.54 5.77
N GLY A 27 -0.72 -5.96 4.59
CA GLY A 27 -0.55 -6.70 3.34
C GLY A 27 -1.20 -6.00 2.16
N ILE A 28 -1.27 -6.71 1.04
CA ILE A 28 -1.94 -6.21 -0.17
C ILE A 28 -3.44 -6.44 0.01
N THR A 29 -4.19 -5.35 0.17
CA THR A 29 -5.66 -5.39 0.30
C THR A 29 -6.38 -5.49 -1.05
N TYR A 30 -5.76 -4.96 -2.11
CA TYR A 30 -6.26 -5.04 -3.48
C TYR A 30 -5.09 -5.01 -4.47
N ASN A 31 -5.12 -5.86 -5.50
CA ASN A 31 -4.14 -5.88 -6.57
C ASN A 31 -4.83 -5.58 -7.91
N ALA A 32 -4.38 -4.52 -8.59
CA ALA A 32 -4.90 -4.08 -9.88
C ALA A 32 -4.13 -4.67 -11.09
N ASP A 33 -3.16 -5.57 -10.85
CA ASP A 33 -2.30 -6.21 -11.86
C ASP A 33 -1.61 -5.21 -12.81
N ASN A 34 -1.29 -4.02 -12.31
CA ASN A 34 -0.60 -2.95 -13.03
C ASN A 34 0.78 -2.65 -12.44
N LYS A 35 1.66 -2.06 -13.26
CA LYS A 35 2.97 -1.59 -12.78
C LYS A 35 2.81 -0.28 -12.01
N VAL A 36 3.33 -0.24 -10.78
CA VAL A 36 3.32 0.96 -9.94
C VAL A 36 4.43 1.93 -10.36
N LYS A 37 4.09 3.17 -10.68
CA LYS A 37 5.04 4.28 -10.95
C LYS A 37 4.92 5.39 -9.91
N LYS A 38 3.72 5.62 -9.39
CA LYS A 38 3.42 6.65 -8.40
C LYS A 38 2.69 6.05 -7.21
N LEU A 39 3.22 6.34 -6.02
CA LEU A 39 2.69 5.86 -4.75
C LEU A 39 2.07 7.04 -3.98
N GLY A 40 0.87 6.83 -3.46
CA GLY A 40 0.19 7.74 -2.54
C GLY A 40 0.10 7.11 -1.16
N TYR A 41 0.08 7.92 -0.12
CA TYR A 41 -0.11 7.44 1.24
C TYR A 41 -1.13 8.31 1.98
N CYS A 42 -1.90 7.70 2.87
CA CYS A 42 -2.81 8.38 3.77
C CYS A 42 -2.88 7.64 5.11
N VAL A 43 -3.50 8.25 6.13
CA VAL A 43 -3.73 7.57 7.42
C VAL A 43 -5.01 6.73 7.37
N ASN A 44 -6.01 7.23 6.64
CA ASN A 44 -7.31 6.57 6.48
C ASN A 44 -7.65 6.53 5.00
N LEU A 45 -7.99 5.36 4.50
CA LEU A 45 -8.49 5.19 3.14
C LEU A 45 -10.00 5.51 3.10
N THR A 46 -10.33 6.74 2.73
CA THR A 46 -11.72 7.22 2.51
C THR A 46 -12.01 7.41 1.03
N LEU A 47 -13.28 7.54 0.65
CA LEU A 47 -13.69 7.80 -0.74
C LEU A 47 -13.02 9.07 -1.30
N GLU A 48 -12.92 10.13 -0.51
CA GLU A 48 -12.27 11.39 -0.88
C GLU A 48 -10.78 11.17 -1.18
N THR A 49 -10.08 10.38 -0.35
CA THR A 49 -8.66 10.09 -0.58
C THR A 49 -8.42 9.23 -1.83
N ILE A 50 -9.35 8.32 -2.14
CA ILE A 50 -9.32 7.50 -3.36
C ILE A 50 -9.54 8.37 -4.60
N GLU A 51 -10.51 9.29 -4.55
CA GLU A 51 -10.78 10.23 -5.64
C GLU A 51 -9.59 11.14 -5.92
N GLU A 52 -8.97 11.71 -4.88
CA GLU A 52 -7.75 12.50 -5.03
C GLU A 52 -6.58 11.69 -5.62
N ALA A 53 -6.40 10.45 -5.15
CA ALA A 53 -5.38 9.55 -5.68
C ALA A 53 -5.60 9.27 -7.17
N ARG A 54 -6.86 9.02 -7.58
CA ARG A 54 -7.23 8.81 -8.99
C ARG A 54 -6.95 10.06 -9.83
N ILE A 55 -7.39 11.23 -9.40
CA ILE A 55 -7.17 12.51 -10.10
C ILE A 55 -5.67 12.79 -10.28
N ARG A 56 -4.86 12.41 -9.29
CA ARG A 56 -3.40 12.60 -9.31
C ARG A 56 -2.64 11.48 -10.02
N GLY A 57 -3.33 10.47 -10.56
CA GLY A 57 -2.71 9.35 -11.26
C GLY A 57 -1.80 8.52 -10.35
N VAL A 58 -2.22 8.26 -9.12
CA VAL A 58 -1.55 7.35 -8.20
C VAL A 58 -1.87 5.90 -8.62
N ASP A 59 -0.84 5.07 -8.71
CA ASP A 59 -0.99 3.67 -9.12
C ASP A 59 -1.17 2.72 -7.91
N MET A 60 -0.70 3.12 -6.72
CA MET A 60 -0.79 2.36 -5.47
C MET A 60 -1.01 3.28 -4.27
N MET A 61 -1.96 2.92 -3.41
CA MET A 61 -2.20 3.59 -2.12
C MET A 61 -1.64 2.74 -0.98
N VAL A 62 -1.00 3.40 -0.02
CA VAL A 62 -0.61 2.84 1.28
C VAL A 62 -1.42 3.55 2.36
N THR A 63 -1.97 2.80 3.29
CA THR A 63 -2.72 3.30 4.43
C THR A 63 -2.22 2.69 5.72
#